data_AF-A0A6I7YH38-F1
#
_entry.id   AF-A0A6I7YH38-F1
#
_cell.length_a   1.000
_cell.length_b   1.000
_cell.length_c   1.000
_cell.angle_alpha   90.00
_cell.angle_beta   90.00
_cell.angle_gamma   90.00
#
_symmetry.space_group_name_H-M   'P 1'
#
loop_
_entity.id
_entity.type
_entity.pdbx_description
1 polymer ?
#
loop_
_entity_poly.entity_id
_entity_poly.type
_entity_poly.pdbx_seq_one_letter_code
_entity_poly.pdbx_strand_id
1 'polypeptide(L)'
;MKIQNRNRITGAVLAGVLTFAGTGVAGATIVSIDGGTWDYGSDSSTVWSHYFHNGVRHGSTAVGKFRSDSGCVNKNVWSRATAPRKGLGNESFYRHC
;
A
#
# COMPACT_ATOMS: atom_id res chain seq x y z
N MET A 1 10.51 -19.14 -28.01
CA MET A 1 9.27 -19.43 -27.27
C MET A 1 9.10 -18.35 -26.20
N LYS A 2 8.13 -17.43 -26.34
CA LYS A 2 7.87 -16.37 -25.34
C LYS A 2 6.52 -16.68 -24.70
N ILE A 3 6.54 -17.00 -23.41
CA ILE A 3 5.36 -17.41 -22.64
C ILE A 3 4.51 -16.18 -22.34
N GLN A 4 3.22 -16.30 -22.66
CA GLN A 4 2.15 -15.31 -22.55
C GLN A 4 1.70 -15.14 -21.09
N ASN A 5 1.34 -13.93 -20.65
CA ASN A 5 0.51 -13.77 -19.44
C ASN A 5 -0.59 -12.71 -19.66
N ARG A 6 -1.79 -13.20 -19.99
CA ARG A 6 -2.99 -12.42 -20.24
C ARG A 6 -3.76 -12.23 -18.92
N ASN A 7 -3.48 -11.18 -18.17
CA ASN A 7 -4.28 -10.82 -17.00
C ASN A 7 -5.49 -9.97 -17.42
N ARG A 8 -6.64 -10.64 -17.59
CA ARG A 8 -7.94 -9.96 -17.62
C ARG A 8 -8.26 -9.49 -16.21
N ILE A 9 -8.18 -8.19 -15.96
CA ILE A 9 -8.62 -7.59 -14.70
C ILE A 9 -9.95 -6.88 -14.97
N THR A 10 -11.04 -7.64 -14.89
CA THR A 10 -12.38 -7.06 -14.71
C THR A 10 -12.55 -6.85 -13.22
N GLY A 11 -12.48 -5.60 -12.75
CA GLY A 11 -12.59 -5.29 -11.32
C GLY A 11 -13.45 -4.07 -11.10
N ALA A 12 -14.67 -4.29 -10.59
CA ALA A 12 -15.57 -3.25 -10.12
C ALA A 12 -14.84 -2.31 -9.13
N VAL A 13 -14.94 -1.02 -9.37
CA VAL A 13 -14.33 0.04 -8.56
C VAL A 13 -15.28 0.33 -7.40
N LEU A 14 -15.04 -0.29 -6.25
CA LEU A 14 -15.51 0.27 -4.98
C LEU A 14 -14.53 1.38 -4.62
N ALA A 15 -15.02 2.62 -4.64
CA ALA A 15 -14.26 3.79 -4.21
C ALA A 15 -14.01 3.69 -2.70
N GLY A 16 -12.87 3.11 -2.32
CA GLY A 16 -12.48 2.94 -0.92
C GLY A 16 -12.07 4.26 -0.28
N VAL A 17 -12.45 4.41 0.99
CA VAL A 17 -11.97 5.47 1.88
C VAL A 17 -10.44 5.37 1.94
N LEU A 18 -9.75 6.46 1.55
CA LEU A 18 -8.32 6.64 1.77
C LEU A 18 -8.16 7.15 3.19
N THR A 19 -7.80 6.27 4.12
CA THR A 19 -7.44 6.67 5.47
C THR A 19 -6.03 7.27 5.44
N PHE A 20 -5.97 8.56 5.75
CA PHE A 20 -4.74 9.33 5.82
C PHE A 20 -4.09 9.09 7.17
N ALA A 21 -2.89 8.50 7.19
CA ALA A 21 -2.13 8.39 8.41
C ALA A 21 -0.67 8.79 8.14
N GLY A 22 -0.39 10.05 8.48
CA GLY A 22 0.95 10.54 8.76
C GLY A 22 1.68 11.16 7.59
N THR A 23 1.67 12.49 7.56
CA THR A 23 2.76 13.28 6.99
C THR A 23 4.06 12.98 7.75
N GLY A 24 4.98 12.24 7.12
CA GLY A 24 6.39 12.20 7.53
C GLY A 24 6.75 11.35 8.75
N VAL A 25 6.36 10.08 8.80
CA VAL A 25 6.96 9.15 9.78
C VAL A 25 8.40 8.79 9.35
N ALA A 26 9.38 9.32 10.09
CA ALA A 26 10.71 8.74 10.11
C ALA A 26 10.66 7.51 11.05
N GLY A 27 10.91 6.31 10.51
CA GLY A 27 10.83 5.05 11.26
C GLY A 27 9.68 4.13 10.83
N ALA A 28 9.78 2.86 11.27
CA ALA A 28 8.81 1.80 11.00
C ALA A 28 7.70 1.79 12.06
N THR A 29 6.44 1.72 11.63
CA THR A 29 5.26 1.62 12.50
C THR A 29 4.40 0.45 12.06
N ILE A 30 3.97 -0.37 13.03
CA ILE A 30 3.01 -1.46 12.80
C ILE A 30 1.81 -1.22 13.72
N VAL A 31 0.61 -1.12 13.14
CA VAL A 31 -0.63 -0.87 13.88
C VAL A 31 -1.76 -1.76 13.38
N SER A 32 -2.67 -2.11 14.28
CA SER A 32 -3.95 -2.73 13.93
C SER A 32 -4.98 -1.62 13.68
N ILE A 33 -5.50 -1.51 12.45
CA ILE A 33 -6.42 -0.45 12.04
C ILE A 33 -7.41 -0.95 11.00
N ASP A 34 -8.66 -0.50 11.11
CA ASP A 34 -9.77 -0.87 10.22
C ASP A 34 -9.93 -2.39 10.02
N GLY A 35 -9.73 -3.18 11.09
CA GLY A 35 -9.83 -4.64 11.05
C GLY A 35 -8.64 -5.36 10.39
N GLY A 36 -7.63 -4.61 9.94
CA GLY A 36 -6.39 -5.12 9.34
C GLY A 36 -5.14 -4.78 10.14
N THR A 37 -3.99 -5.17 9.61
CA THR A 37 -2.66 -4.78 10.09
C THR A 37 -1.99 -3.91 9.05
N TRP A 38 -1.48 -2.76 9.47
CA TRP A 38 -0.77 -1.83 8.63
C TRP A 38 0.66 -1.64 9.12
N ASP A 39 1.62 -1.99 8.26
CA ASP A 39 3.06 -1.79 8.44
C ASP A 39 3.51 -0.70 7.45
N TYR A 40 3.90 0.46 7.98
CA TYR A 40 4.27 1.62 7.17
C TYR A 40 5.43 2.38 7.80
N GLY A 41 6.17 3.11 6.97
CA GLY A 41 7.29 3.86 7.47
C GLY A 41 8.21 4.37 6.38
N SER A 42 9.31 4.97 6.83
CA SER A 42 10.45 5.27 5.98
C SER A 42 11.78 5.09 6.72
N ASP A 43 12.81 4.67 5.99
CA ASP A 43 14.20 4.57 6.45
C ASP A 43 15.08 5.58 5.68
N SER A 44 16.41 5.42 5.70
CA SER A 44 17.32 6.34 5.00
C SER A 44 17.15 6.35 3.47
N SER A 45 16.62 5.27 2.89
CA SER A 45 16.60 4.99 1.46
C SER A 45 15.19 4.84 0.88
N THR A 46 14.22 4.42 1.70
CA THR A 46 12.96 3.84 1.25
C THR A 46 11.79 4.33 2.09
N VAL A 47 10.63 4.48 1.45
CA VAL A 47 9.32 4.62 2.09
C VAL A 47 8.45 3.44 1.67
N TRP A 48 7.66 2.90 2.60
CA TRP A 48 6.77 1.78 2.32
C TRP A 48 5.40 1.94 2.97
N SER A 49 4.46 1.18 2.42
CA SER A 49 3.14 0.95 2.98
C SER A 49 2.73 -0.49 2.64
N HIS A 50 2.57 -1.31 3.68
CA HIS A 50 2.13 -2.69 3.59
C HIS A 50 0.84 -2.83 4.40
N TYR A 51 -0.24 -3.27 3.78
CA TYR A 51 -1.52 -3.44 4.48
C TYR A 51 -2.05 -4.86 4.28
N PHE A 52 -2.51 -5.48 5.35
CA PHE A 52 -3.14 -6.79 5.36
C PHE A 52 -4.54 -6.69 5.96
N HIS A 53 -5.50 -7.29 5.28
CA HIS A 53 -6.84 -7.49 5.81
C HIS A 53 -7.35 -8.90 5.47
N ASN A 54 -7.90 -9.60 6.47
CA ASN A 54 -8.38 -10.99 6.34
C ASN A 54 -9.80 -11.11 5.75
N GLY A 55 -10.63 -10.08 5.93
CA GLY A 55 -12.02 -10.03 5.47
C GLY A 55 -12.27 -9.36 4.11
N VAL A 56 -11.59 -8.25 3.78
CA VAL A 56 -11.92 -7.41 2.61
C VAL A 56 -10.76 -7.31 1.60
N ARG A 57 -11.09 -6.95 0.36
CA ARG A 57 -10.09 -6.56 -0.64
C ARG A 57 -9.53 -5.20 -0.26
N HIS A 58 -8.25 -4.99 -0.55
CA HIS A 58 -7.55 -3.81 -0.08
C HIS A 58 -6.30 -3.53 -0.90
N GLY A 59 -5.69 -2.38 -0.70
CA GLY A 59 -4.44 -1.98 -1.35
C GLY A 59 -3.66 -0.99 -0.50
N SER A 60 -2.41 -0.75 -0.90
CA SER A 60 -1.54 0.22 -0.26
C SER A 60 -0.82 1.10 -1.28
N THR A 61 -0.38 2.27 -0.83
CA THR A 61 0.40 3.21 -1.63
C THR A 61 1.54 3.78 -0.79
N ALA A 62 2.74 3.85 -1.37
CA ALA A 62 3.87 4.57 -0.82
C ALA A 62 4.27 5.71 -1.77
N VAL A 63 4.45 6.92 -1.25
CA VAL A 63 4.81 8.11 -2.04
C VAL A 63 6.18 8.60 -1.59
N GLY A 64 7.18 8.24 -2.38
CA GLY A 64 8.57 8.68 -2.25
C GLY A 64 8.96 9.61 -3.38
N LYS A 65 10.10 9.34 -4.03
CA LYS A 65 10.51 9.96 -5.29
C LYS A 65 9.52 9.66 -6.43
N PHE A 66 8.81 8.56 -6.34
CA PHE A 66 7.66 8.23 -7.19
C PHE A 66 6.54 7.62 -6.33
N ARG A 67 5.34 7.60 -6.90
CA ARG A 67 4.17 6.93 -6.31
C ARG A 67 4.20 5.45 -6.68
N SER A 68 4.31 4.56 -5.69
CA SER A 68 4.11 3.12 -5.84
C SER A 68 2.73 2.76 -5.35
N ASP A 69 1.96 2.06 -6.19
CA ASP A 69 0.63 1.55 -5.85
C ASP A 69 0.61 0.03 -5.99
N SER A 70 0.09 -0.68 -4.98
CA SER A 70 0.04 -2.15 -5.02
C SER A 70 -1.06 -2.71 -5.94
N GLY A 71 -2.01 -1.87 -6.37
CA GLY A 71 -3.32 -2.32 -6.82
C GLY A 71 -4.15 -2.93 -5.68
N CYS A 72 -5.37 -3.36 -6.00
CA CYS A 72 -6.22 -4.08 -5.05
C CYS A 72 -5.86 -5.57 -5.02
N VAL A 73 -5.50 -6.08 -3.86
CA VAL A 73 -5.28 -7.51 -3.58
C VAL A 73 -6.52 -8.15 -2.94
N ASN A 74 -6.56 -9.48 -2.98
CA ASN A 74 -7.61 -10.25 -2.31
C ASN A 74 -7.40 -10.27 -0.79
N LYS A 75 -8.47 -10.58 -0.05
CA LYS A 75 -8.42 -10.83 1.39
C LYS A 75 -7.40 -11.92 1.75
N ASN A 76 -6.82 -11.85 2.94
CA ASN A 76 -5.75 -12.76 3.41
C ASN A 76 -4.44 -12.69 2.61
N VAL A 77 -4.20 -11.59 1.90
CA VAL A 77 -2.93 -11.31 1.21
C VAL A 77 -2.43 -9.95 1.64
N TRP A 78 -1.13 -9.78 1.81
CA TRP A 78 -0.54 -8.46 2.02
C TRP A 78 -0.50 -7.66 0.72
N SER A 79 -1.06 -6.46 0.74
CA SER A 79 -0.74 -5.42 -0.23
C SER A 79 0.62 -4.80 0.10
N ARG A 80 1.47 -4.59 -0.90
CA ARG A 80 2.83 -4.04 -0.69
C ARG A 80 3.12 -2.94 -1.69
N ALA A 81 3.50 -1.77 -1.18
CA ALA A 81 3.95 -0.63 -1.95
C ALA A 81 5.23 -0.07 -1.34
N THR A 82 6.22 0.19 -2.19
CA THR A 82 7.54 0.65 -1.77
C THR A 82 8.09 1.62 -2.82
N ALA A 83 8.69 2.72 -2.37
CA ALA A 83 9.32 3.69 -3.26
C ALA A 83 10.63 4.20 -2.62
N PRO A 84 11.62 4.62 -3.42
CA PRO A 84 12.78 5.35 -2.91
C PRO A 84 12.32 6.60 -2.17
N ARG A 85 12.89 6.86 -1.00
CA ARG A 85 12.54 8.00 -0.14
C ARG A 85 12.85 9.34 -0.81
N LYS A 86 11.93 10.30 -0.69
CA LYS A 86 12.19 11.73 -0.96
C LYS A 86 12.69 12.42 0.30
N GLY A 87 13.42 13.53 0.12
CA GLY A 87 14.05 14.25 1.25
C GLY A 87 13.06 14.64 2.35
N LEU A 88 11.86 15.07 1.96
CA LEU A 88 10.76 15.45 2.86
C LEU A 88 9.42 15.02 2.29
N GLY A 89 8.41 14.95 3.16
CA GLY A 89 7.02 14.73 2.78
C GLY A 89 6.68 13.33 2.32
N ASN A 90 7.45 12.29 2.71
CA ASN A 90 7.09 10.89 2.40
C ASN A 90 5.72 10.56 3.00
N GLU A 91 4.91 9.82 2.25
CA GLU A 91 3.55 9.48 2.64
C GLU A 91 3.29 7.99 2.42
N SER A 92 2.47 7.42 3.29
CA SER A 92 2.04 6.02 3.24
C SER A 92 0.53 5.98 3.40
N PHE A 93 -0.13 5.17 2.56
CA PHE A 93 -1.58 5.02 2.54
C PHE A 93 -1.96 3.55 2.50
N TYR A 94 -3.13 3.23 3.04
CA TYR A 94 -3.87 2.02 2.71
C TYR A 94 -5.29 2.40 2.28
N ARG A 95 -5.98 1.44 1.68
CA ARG A 95 -7.38 1.59 1.27
C ARG A 95 -8.07 0.23 1.22
N HIS A 96 -9.38 0.24 1.37
CA HIS A 96 -10.21 -0.89 0.99
C HIS A 96 -10.58 -0.81 -0.50
N CYS A 97 -10.92 -1.98 -1.05
CA CYS A 97 -11.53 -2.17 -2.35
C CYS A 97 -12.71 -3.14 -2.16
#